data_AF-A0A952JCP4-F1
#
_entry.id   AF-A0A952JCP4-F1
#
_cell.length_a   1.000
_cell.length_b   1.000
_cell.length_c   1.000
_cell.angle_alpha   90.00
_cell.angle_beta   90.00
_cell.angle_gamma   90.00
#
_symmetry.space_group_name_H-M   'P 1'
#
loop_
_entity.id
_entity.type
_entity.pdbx_description
1 polymer ?
#
loop_
_entity_poly.entity_id
_entity_poly.type
_entity_poly.pdbx_seq_one_letter_code
_entity_poly.pdbx_strand_id
1 'polypeptide(L)'
;MNFRAEINVMPHKELLDPQGKAVAAGLHKMNFSDVADVRIGKHLTIKLSAASEAEAKQKIEEACKKLLANPIMESYTFELFSE
;
A
#
# COMPACT_ATOMS: atom_id res chain seq x y z
N MET A 1 -24.58 -1.78 -4.37
CA MET A 1 -24.05 -1.42 -3.04
C MET A 1 -22.78 -0.61 -3.24
N ASN A 2 -22.46 0.29 -2.31
CA ASN A 2 -21.23 1.06 -2.37
C ASN A 2 -20.22 0.47 -1.39
N PHE A 3 -18.95 0.52 -1.79
CA PHE A 3 -17.86 0.02 -1.00
C PHE A 3 -16.70 1.01 -1.07
N ARG A 4 -15.90 1.02 0.00
CA ARG A 4 -14.61 1.68 0.07
C ARG A 4 -13.55 0.64 0.32
N ALA A 5 -12.50 0.63 -0.48
CA ALA A 5 -11.32 -0.20 -0.29
C ALA A 5 -10.16 0.66 0.16
N GLU A 6 -9.46 0.23 1.21
CA GLU A 6 -8.20 0.83 1.66
C GLU A 6 -7.06 -0.14 1.34
N ILE A 7 -6.13 0.28 0.49
CA ILE A 7 -5.10 -0.57 -0.09
C ILE A 7 -3.74 -0.03 0.32
N ASN A 8 -2.92 -0.86 0.95
CA ASN A 8 -1.52 -0.57 1.23
C ASN A 8 -0.65 -1.30 0.22
N VAL A 9 0.24 -0.59 -0.46
CA VAL A 9 1.24 -1.15 -1.38
C VAL A 9 2.63 -0.80 -0.85
N MET A 10 3.42 -1.83 -0.55
CA MET A 10 4.77 -1.69 0.00
C MET A 10 5.78 -2.40 -0.90
N PRO A 11 6.98 -1.85 -1.10
CA PRO A 11 8.07 -2.59 -1.73
C PRO A 11 8.33 -3.91 -0.99
N HIS A 12 8.88 -4.91 -1.68
CA HIS A 12 9.34 -6.14 -1.04
C HIS A 12 10.50 -5.84 -0.07
N LYS A 13 10.55 -6.57 1.05
CA LYS A 13 11.51 -6.30 2.14
C LYS A 13 12.96 -6.52 1.71
N GLU A 14 13.16 -7.41 0.76
CA GLU A 14 14.45 -7.75 0.16
C GLU A 14 14.97 -6.67 -0.79
N LEU A 15 14.11 -5.76 -1.24
CA LEU A 15 14.47 -4.68 -2.16
C LEU A 15 14.83 -3.40 -1.41
N LEU A 16 15.81 -2.70 -1.98
CA LEU A 16 16.19 -1.37 -1.53
C LEU A 16 15.02 -0.40 -1.72
N ASP A 17 14.72 0.37 -0.68
CA ASP A 17 13.79 1.49 -0.71
C ASP A 17 14.57 2.81 -0.57
N PRO A 18 14.95 3.47 -1.68
CA PRO A 18 15.69 4.72 -1.64
C PRO A 18 14.93 5.85 -0.92
N GLN A 19 13.60 5.86 -1.00
CA GLN A 19 12.79 6.90 -0.38
C GLN A 19 12.80 6.73 1.14
N GLY A 20 12.58 5.52 1.63
CA GLY A 20 12.69 5.18 3.05
C GLY A 20 14.07 5.51 3.61
N LYS A 21 15.16 5.19 2.90
CA LYS A 21 16.52 5.54 3.32
C LYS A 21 16.77 7.05 3.38
N ALA A 22 16.25 7.81 2.42
CA ALA A 22 16.36 9.26 2.44
C ALA A 22 15.65 9.86 3.66
N VAL A 23 14.45 9.36 4.00
CA VAL A 23 13.70 9.82 5.18
C VAL A 23 14.38 9.41 6.49
N ALA A 24 14.86 8.17 6.61
CA ALA A 24 15.62 7.73 7.78
C ALA A 24 16.86 8.63 8.04
N ALA A 25 17.60 8.96 6.98
CA ALA A 25 18.74 9.88 7.08
C ALA A 25 18.32 11.30 7.50
N GLY A 26 17.15 11.77 7.06
CA GLY A 26 16.56 13.03 7.51
C GLY A 26 16.23 13.03 9.00
N LEU A 27 15.59 11.95 9.48
CA LEU A 27 15.24 11.77 10.89
C LEU A 27 16.47 11.72 11.80
N HIS A 28 17.53 11.02 11.37
CA HIS A 28 18.80 10.98 12.12
C HIS A 28 19.44 12.36 12.27
N LYS A 29 19.37 13.21 11.23
CA LYS A 29 19.83 14.61 11.30
C LYS A 29 19.01 15.45 12.28
N MET A 30 17.77 15.05 12.56
CA MET A 30 16.86 15.69 13.52
C MET A 30 16.92 15.03 14.90
N ASN A 31 18.01 14.32 15.22
CA ASN A 31 18.27 13.68 16.51
C ASN A 31 17.37 12.46 16.85
N PHE A 32 16.67 11.88 15.87
CA PHE A 32 15.95 10.61 16.04
C PHE A 32 16.86 9.40 15.75
N SER A 33 17.93 9.24 16.54
CA SER A 33 18.94 8.18 16.33
C SER A 33 18.44 6.76 16.61
N ASP A 34 17.31 6.62 17.30
CA ASP A 34 16.64 5.37 17.64
C ASP A 34 15.82 4.78 16.48
N VAL A 35 15.59 5.54 15.41
CA VAL A 35 14.92 5.06 14.19
C VAL A 35 15.85 4.13 13.42
N ALA A 36 15.61 2.82 13.52
CA ALA A 36 16.47 1.80 12.89
C ALA A 36 16.25 1.66 11.37
N ASP A 37 15.01 1.79 10.89
CA ASP A 37 14.67 1.68 9.48
C ASP A 37 13.37 2.44 9.17
N VAL A 38 13.26 2.94 7.94
CA VAL A 38 12.04 3.55 7.43
C VAL A 38 11.74 2.92 6.08
N ARG A 39 10.48 2.54 5.90
CA ARG A 39 9.94 1.98 4.66
C ARG A 39 8.80 2.87 4.20
N ILE A 40 8.79 3.19 2.91
CA ILE A 40 7.78 4.04 2.29
C ILE A 40 7.05 3.23 1.23
N GLY A 41 5.74 3.40 1.21
CA GLY A 41 4.86 2.81 0.22
C GLY A 41 3.70 3.73 -0.09
N LYS A 42 2.71 3.18 -0.80
CA LYS A 42 1.50 3.90 -1.22
C LYS A 42 0.32 3.42 -0.39
N HIS A 43 -0.54 4.35 0.00
CA HIS A 43 -1.87 4.06 0.50
C HIS A 43 -2.89 4.57 -0.52
N LEU A 44 -3.84 3.73 -0.91
CA LEU A 44 -4.88 4.08 -1.89
C LEU A 44 -6.25 3.81 -1.30
N THR A 45 -7.09 4.85 -1.31
CA THR A 45 -8.51 4.76 -0.99
C THR A 45 -9.32 4.72 -2.29
N ILE A 46 -10.07 3.66 -2.53
CA ILE A 46 -10.90 3.49 -3.73
C ILE A 46 -12.35 3.33 -3.33
N LYS A 47 -13.24 4.12 -3.94
CA LYS A 47 -14.69 3.92 -3.84
C LYS A 47 -15.20 3.24 -5.10
N LEU A 48 -16.02 2.20 -4.93
CA LEU A 48 -16.60 1.44 -6.03
C LEU A 48 -18.02 0.96 -5.72
N SER A 49 -18.82 0.80 -6.78
CA SER A 49 -20.13 0.15 -6.70
C SER A 49 -20.04 -1.29 -7.21
N ALA A 50 -20.65 -2.22 -6.47
CA ALA A 50 -20.76 -3.63 -6.84
C ALA A 50 -22.09 -4.22 -6.36
N ALA A 51 -22.49 -5.37 -6.92
CA ALA A 51 -23.70 -6.08 -6.52
C ALA A 51 -23.53 -6.85 -5.20
N SER A 52 -22.29 -7.18 -4.82
CA SER A 52 -21.95 -7.86 -3.56
C SER A 52 -20.54 -7.52 -3.08
N GLU A 53 -20.25 -7.82 -1.81
CA GLU A 53 -18.90 -7.71 -1.25
C GLU A 53 -17.89 -8.61 -1.98
N ALA A 54 -18.31 -9.81 -2.37
CA ALA A 54 -17.47 -10.74 -3.13
C ALA A 54 -17.05 -10.17 -4.49
N GLU A 55 -17.99 -9.54 -5.21
CA GLU A 55 -17.70 -8.88 -6.48
C GLU A 55 -16.79 -7.65 -6.29
N ALA A 56 -17.02 -6.84 -5.26
CA ALA A 56 -16.16 -5.71 -4.93
C ALA A 56 -14.72 -6.18 -4.62
N LYS A 57 -14.57 -7.24 -3.82
CA LYS A 57 -13.28 -7.85 -3.51
C LYS A 57 -12.56 -8.32 -4.77
N GLN A 58 -13.24 -9.02 -5.67
CA GLN A 58 -12.66 -9.50 -6.92
C GLN A 58 -12.17 -8.33 -7.80
N LYS A 59 -12.96 -7.27 -7.93
CA LYS A 59 -12.59 -6.06 -8.69
C LYS A 59 -11.34 -5.37 -8.12
N ILE A 60 -11.27 -5.21 -6.80
CA ILE A 60 -10.10 -4.61 -6.13
C ILE A 60 -8.86 -5.48 -6.29
N GLU A 61 -9.01 -6.80 -6.13
CA GLU A 61 -7.89 -7.73 -6.29
C GLU A 61 -7.34 -7.71 -7.73
N GLU A 62 -8.21 -7.65 -8.73
CA GLU A 62 -7.83 -7.52 -10.13
C GLU A 62 -7.11 -6.19 -10.40
N ALA A 63 -7.63 -5.07 -9.86
CA ALA A 63 -6.99 -3.76 -9.98
C ALA A 63 -5.59 -3.75 -9.37
N CYS A 64 -5.42 -4.37 -8.20
CA CYS A 64 -4.12 -4.48 -7.53
C CYS A 64 -3.11 -5.25 -8.39
N LYS A 65 -3.51 -6.41 -8.94
CA LYS A 65 -2.65 -7.25 -9.78
C LYS A 65 -2.28 -6.61 -11.12
N LYS A 66 -3.22 -5.87 -11.73
CA LYS A 66 -3.03 -5.30 -13.07
C LYS A 66 -2.29 -3.97 -13.06
N LEU A 67 -2.44 -3.15 -12.02
CA LEU A 67 -1.96 -1.77 -12.06
C LEU A 67 -1.38 -1.26 -10.74
N LEU A 68 -2.06 -1.47 -9.60
CA LEU A 68 -1.73 -0.71 -8.40
C LEU A 68 -0.43 -1.17 -7.72
N ALA A 69 -0.08 -2.45 -7.90
CA ALA A 69 1.15 -3.04 -7.38
C ALA A 69 1.91 -3.74 -8.50
N ASN A 70 3.23 -3.50 -8.57
CA ASN A 70 4.11 -4.33 -9.40
C ASN A 70 4.48 -5.60 -8.63
N PRO A 71 4.06 -6.80 -9.05
CA PRO A 71 4.28 -8.04 -8.29
C PRO A 71 5.76 -8.41 -8.11
N ILE A 72 6.64 -7.94 -9.00
CA ILE A 72 8.09 -8.19 -8.91
C ILE A 72 8.74 -7.32 -7.83
N MET A 73 8.23 -6.11 -7.61
CA MET A 73 8.86 -5.11 -6.73
C MET A 73 8.08 -4.82 -5.46
N GLU A 74 6.78 -5.06 -5.46
CA GLU A 74 5.84 -4.62 -4.44
C GLU A 74 4.90 -5.76 -4.03
N SER A 75 4.44 -5.66 -2.79
CA SER A 75 3.34 -6.45 -2.24
C SER A 75 2.21 -5.51 -1.84
N TYR A 76 0.99 -6.03 -1.75
CA TYR A 76 -0.15 -5.24 -1.32
C TYR A 76 -1.04 -5.99 -0.34
N THR A 77 -1.72 -5.24 0.52
CA THR A 77 -2.83 -5.69 1.36
C THR A 77 -3.99 -4.72 1.17
N PHE A 78 -5.21 -5.20 1.36
CA PHE A 78 -6.37 -4.31 1.33
C PHE A 78 -7.47 -4.77 2.28
N GLU A 79 -8.25 -3.80 2.73
CA GLU A 79 -9.46 -3.98 3.51
C GLU A 79 -10.64 -3.35 2.76
N LEU A 80 -11.82 -3.96 2.88
CA LEU A 80 -13.03 -3.50 2.22
C LEU A 80 -14.08 -3.13 3.26
N PHE A 81 -14.74 -2.01 3.05
CA PHE A 81 -15.78 -1.46 3.92
C PHE A 81 -17.05 -1.25 3.11
N SER A 82 -18.19 -1.74 3.58
CA SER A 82 -19.49 -1.39 3.03
C SER A 82 -19.86 0.03 3.42
N GLU A 83 -20.32 0.83 2.45
CA GLU A 83 -20.86 2.18 2.65
C GLU A 83 -22.38 2.24 2.37
#